data_AF-A0AAP4FAV4-F1
#
_entry.id   AF-A0AAP4FAV4-F1
#
_cell.length_a   1.000
_cell.length_b   1.000
_cell.length_c   1.000
_cell.angle_alpha   90.00
_cell.angle_beta   90.00
_cell.angle_gamma   90.00
#
_symmetry.space_group_name_H-M   'P 1'
#
loop_
_entity.id
_entity.type
_entity.pdbx_description
1 polymer ?
#
loop_
_entity_poly.entity_id
_entity_poly.type
_entity_poly.pdbx_seq_one_letter_code
_entity_poly.pdbx_strand_id
1 'polypeptide(L)'
;MNTCVNTVPVDQPASNYTWPRRNGAAIVVTGVLKISGMPRALRPEVERAMDRCIRTESEFIVPGDDPLTAQWCTRWYRDEISMEALVRGEATGPGVDSGVGIGCHQVLTGTEAELAALESAVCYLAQRYGFSATVRFS
;
A
#
# COMPACT_ATOMS: atom_id res chain seq x y z
N MET A 1 34.66 -15.76 -8.10
CA MET A 1 33.32 -15.24 -7.69
C MET A 1 33.53 -14.65 -6.31
N ASN A 2 33.58 -13.33 -6.23
CA ASN A 2 34.14 -12.63 -5.09
C ASN A 2 32.96 -12.07 -4.29
N THR A 3 32.72 -12.65 -3.11
CA THR A 3 31.65 -12.19 -2.21
C THR A 3 32.20 -11.03 -1.39
N CYS A 4 31.80 -9.81 -1.71
CA CYS A 4 32.12 -8.62 -0.92
C CYS A 4 31.21 -8.61 0.31
N VAL A 5 31.72 -9.02 1.47
CA VAL A 5 31.07 -8.75 2.75
C VAL A 5 31.43 -7.31 3.12
N ASN A 6 30.47 -6.39 3.00
CA ASN A 6 30.65 -5.04 3.52
C ASN A 6 30.70 -5.10 5.05
N THR A 7 31.91 -5.11 5.61
CA THR A 7 32.13 -4.79 7.02
C THR A 7 31.93 -3.30 7.21
N VAL A 8 30.77 -2.90 7.73
CA VAL A 8 30.49 -1.50 8.10
C VAL A 8 31.38 -1.15 9.30
N PRO A 9 32.13 -0.03 9.28
CA PRO A 9 32.94 0.39 10.43
C PRO A 9 32.05 0.68 11.64
N VAL A 10 32.42 0.09 12.78
CA VAL A 10 31.95 0.44 14.12
C VAL A 10 32.46 1.84 14.45
N ASP A 11 31.77 2.87 13.98
CA ASP A 11 31.82 4.24 14.55
C ASP A 11 30.75 5.18 13.94
N GLN A 12 29.54 4.66 13.72
CA GLN A 12 28.37 5.54 13.61
C GLN A 12 27.79 5.72 15.02
N PRO A 13 27.70 6.95 15.56
CA PRO A 13 26.96 7.17 16.79
C PRO A 13 25.56 6.61 16.57
N ALA A 14 25.13 5.72 17.47
CA ALA A 14 23.84 5.05 17.44
C ALA A 14 22.80 6.05 16.96
N SER A 15 22.41 5.89 15.70
CA SER A 15 21.55 6.82 15.02
C SER A 15 20.30 7.00 15.88
N ASN A 16 19.80 8.23 16.03
CA ASN A 16 18.60 8.61 16.79
C ASN A 16 17.29 7.98 16.22
N TYR A 17 17.34 6.72 15.78
CA TYR A 17 16.24 5.88 15.38
C TYR A 17 15.64 5.29 16.65
N THR A 18 14.92 6.11 17.39
CA THR A 18 14.00 5.64 18.42
C THR A 18 12.79 5.06 17.71
N TRP A 19 12.96 3.87 17.15
CA TRP A 19 11.86 3.03 16.69
C TRP A 19 11.22 2.33 17.89
N PRO A 20 9.88 2.28 18.02
CA PRO A 20 8.89 3.02 17.24
C PRO A 20 8.73 4.48 17.74
N ARG A 21 8.62 5.45 16.82
CA ARG A 21 8.20 6.82 17.14
C ARG A 21 6.72 6.76 17.49
N ARG A 22 6.42 6.82 18.79
CA ARG A 22 5.02 6.95 19.24
C ARG A 22 4.35 8.09 18.48
N ASN A 23 3.24 7.77 17.82
CA ASN A 23 2.35 8.68 17.11
C ASN A 23 1.89 9.76 18.09
N GLY A 24 2.65 10.85 18.21
CA GLY A 24 2.57 11.76 19.36
C GLY A 24 1.15 12.25 19.61
N ALA A 25 0.50 11.76 20.68
CA ALA A 25 -0.87 12.06 21.10
C ALA A 25 -2.00 11.96 20.03
N ALA A 26 -1.69 11.62 18.78
CA ALA A 26 -2.66 11.56 17.70
C ALA A 26 -3.51 10.30 17.84
N ILE A 27 -4.82 10.45 17.70
CA ILE A 27 -5.75 9.32 17.73
C ILE A 27 -5.58 8.56 16.42
N VAL A 28 -5.08 7.32 16.53
CA VAL A 28 -4.97 6.38 15.41
C VAL A 28 -6.28 5.62 15.29
N VAL A 29 -6.79 5.54 14.06
CA VAL A 29 -7.98 4.76 13.71
C VAL A 29 -7.59 3.68 12.71
N THR A 30 -8.49 2.70 12.53
CA THR A 30 -8.30 1.62 11.56
C THR A 30 -9.19 1.87 10.35
N GLY A 31 -8.64 1.64 9.16
CA GLY A 31 -9.38 1.68 7.91
C GLY A 31 -9.05 0.48 7.02
N VAL A 32 -9.93 0.20 6.05
CA VAL A 32 -9.71 -0.86 5.06
C VAL A 32 -9.62 -0.23 3.68
N LEU A 33 -8.47 -0.40 3.02
CA LEU A 33 -8.28 -0.13 1.60
C LEU A 33 -8.83 -1.30 0.79
N LYS A 34 -9.82 -1.01 -0.06
CA LYS A 34 -10.39 -1.96 -1.01
C LYS A 34 -10.14 -1.48 -2.43
N ILE A 35 -9.52 -2.34 -3.25
CA ILE A 35 -9.28 -2.11 -4.68
C ILE A 35 -9.83 -3.29 -5.48
N SER A 36 -10.50 -2.99 -6.59
CA SER A 36 -11.00 -3.99 -7.54
C SER A 36 -10.80 -3.55 -8.99
N GLY A 37 -10.47 -4.53 -9.83
CA GLY A 37 -10.30 -4.41 -11.27
C GLY A 37 -9.18 -3.49 -11.74
N MET A 38 -8.18 -3.25 -10.89
CA MET A 38 -7.09 -2.34 -11.20
C MET A 38 -6.08 -2.98 -12.17
N PRO A 39 -5.67 -2.29 -13.25
CA PRO A 39 -4.53 -2.71 -14.07
C PRO A 39 -3.27 -2.90 -13.22
N ARG A 40 -2.56 -4.03 -13.42
CA ARG A 40 -1.35 -4.36 -12.65
C ARG A 40 -0.27 -3.28 -12.70
N ALA A 41 -0.19 -2.53 -13.81
CA ALA A 41 0.76 -1.44 -14.00
C ALA A 41 0.56 -0.25 -13.04
N LEU A 42 -0.63 -0.10 -12.43
CA LEU A 42 -0.94 0.99 -11.51
C LEU A 42 -0.61 0.69 -10.05
N ARG A 43 -0.21 -0.55 -9.74
CA ARG A 43 0.23 -0.94 -8.39
C ARG A 43 1.26 0.04 -7.80
N PRO A 44 2.34 0.41 -8.51
CA PRO A 44 3.34 1.34 -7.97
C PRO A 44 2.76 2.72 -7.63
N GLU A 45 1.76 3.21 -8.36
CA GLU A 45 1.14 4.51 -8.09
C GLU A 45 0.27 4.48 -6.84
N VAL A 46 -0.44 3.37 -6.61
CA VAL A 46 -1.18 3.17 -5.35
C VAL A 46 -0.21 3.04 -4.17
N GLU A 47 0.86 2.25 -4.30
CA GLU A 47 1.88 2.12 -3.24
C GLU A 47 2.53 3.46 -2.90
N ARG A 48 2.79 4.31 -3.90
CA ARG A 48 3.25 5.69 -3.66
C ARG A 48 2.20 6.56 -2.99
N ALA A 49 0.91 6.38 -3.30
CA ALA A 49 -0.16 7.09 -2.61
C ALA A 49 -0.21 6.69 -1.13
N MET A 50 -0.08 5.38 -0.84
CA MET A 50 0.02 4.87 0.53
C MET A 50 1.20 5.48 1.28
N ASP A 51 2.42 5.45 0.70
CA ASP A 51 3.61 6.04 1.33
C ASP A 51 3.43 7.54 1.60
N ARG A 52 2.88 8.29 0.64
CA ARG A 52 2.71 9.74 0.79
C ARG A 52 1.67 10.10 1.86
N CYS A 53 0.57 9.36 1.93
CA CYS A 53 -0.58 9.70 2.76
C CYS A 53 -0.49 9.12 4.18
N ILE A 54 0.05 7.91 4.36
CA ILE A 54 0.14 7.25 5.67
C ILE A 54 1.55 7.43 6.22
N ARG A 55 1.74 8.43 7.08
CA ARG A 55 3.05 8.78 7.67
C ARG A 55 3.17 8.35 9.12
N THR A 56 2.05 8.27 9.83
CA THR A 56 1.90 7.67 11.15
C THR A 56 2.42 6.23 11.15
N GLU A 57 3.17 5.86 12.19
CA GLU A 57 3.68 4.50 12.30
C GLU A 57 2.53 3.50 12.46
N SER A 58 2.65 2.35 11.80
CA SER A 58 1.62 1.32 11.87
C SER A 58 1.51 0.78 13.30
N GLU A 59 0.30 0.78 13.85
CA GLU A 59 -0.02 0.14 15.12
C GLU A 59 -0.64 -1.24 14.92
N PHE A 60 -0.64 -1.75 13.67
CA PHE A 60 -1.18 -3.06 13.34
C PHE A 60 -0.25 -4.18 13.82
N ILE A 61 -0.32 -4.48 15.11
CA ILE A 61 0.36 -5.60 15.76
C ILE A 61 -0.71 -6.62 16.16
N VAL A 62 -0.63 -7.83 15.59
CA VAL A 62 -1.45 -8.97 15.98
C VAL A 62 -0.58 -9.93 16.81
N PRO A 63 -0.76 -10.00 18.15
CA PRO A 63 0.05 -10.86 18.99
C PRO A 63 -0.10 -12.34 18.60
N GLY A 64 1.02 -13.03 18.38
CA GLY A 64 1.03 -14.47 18.04
C GLY A 64 0.70 -14.79 16.59
N ASP A 65 0.53 -13.79 15.72
CA ASP A 65 0.39 -14.01 14.28
C ASP A 65 1.71 -14.55 13.70
N ASP A 66 1.61 -15.55 12.83
CA ASP A 66 2.77 -16.15 12.19
C ASP A 66 3.38 -15.12 11.23
N PRO A 67 4.67 -14.76 11.35
CA PRO A 67 5.39 -13.91 10.41
C PRO A 67 5.16 -14.24 8.92
N LEU A 68 4.93 -15.52 8.60
CA LEU A 68 4.71 -15.99 7.23
C LEU A 68 3.27 -15.75 6.73
N THR A 69 2.31 -15.55 7.63
CA THR A 69 0.92 -15.19 7.31
C THR A 69 0.57 -13.75 7.66
N ALA A 70 1.44 -13.07 8.41
CA ALA A 70 1.27 -11.71 8.88
C ALA A 70 1.06 -10.73 7.71
N GLN A 71 0.13 -9.81 7.90
CA GLN A 71 -0.28 -8.84 6.88
C GLN A 71 0.62 -7.58 6.89
N TRP A 72 1.93 -7.76 6.88
CA TRP A 72 2.91 -6.64 6.87
C TRP A 72 2.99 -5.94 5.51
N CYS A 73 2.71 -6.68 4.44
CA CYS A 73 2.74 -6.18 3.07
C CYS A 73 1.34 -6.21 2.47
N THR A 74 1.04 -5.21 1.64
CA THR A 74 -0.21 -5.17 0.86
C THR A 74 -0.38 -6.45 0.05
N ARG A 75 -1.44 -7.21 0.35
CA ARG A 75 -1.72 -8.48 -0.30
C ARG A 75 -2.52 -8.25 -1.58
N TRP A 76 -1.84 -8.36 -2.71
CA TRP A 76 -2.45 -8.27 -4.03
C TRP A 76 -2.92 -9.64 -4.51
N TYR A 77 -4.16 -9.73 -4.99
CA TYR A 77 -4.72 -10.94 -5.59
C TYR A 77 -5.16 -10.66 -7.03
N ARG A 78 -5.29 -11.73 -7.84
CA ARG A 78 -5.82 -11.64 -9.20
C ARG A 78 -7.29 -11.26 -9.15
N ASP A 79 -7.67 -10.31 -9.97
CA ASP A 79 -9.04 -9.83 -10.11
C ASP A 79 -9.40 -9.71 -11.60
N GLU A 80 -10.67 -9.56 -11.93
CA GLU A 80 -11.09 -9.22 -13.28
C GLU A 80 -10.82 -7.75 -13.53
N ILE A 81 -10.12 -7.41 -14.61
CA ILE A 81 -9.93 -6.00 -14.96
C ILE A 81 -11.29 -5.34 -15.21
N SER A 82 -11.47 -4.12 -14.72
CA SER A 82 -12.72 -3.39 -14.91
C SER A 82 -12.96 -3.06 -16.38
N MET A 83 -14.23 -3.07 -16.80
CA MET A 83 -14.61 -2.80 -18.18
C MET A 83 -14.23 -1.39 -18.60
N GLU A 84 -14.31 -0.42 -17.68
CA GLU A 84 -13.93 0.96 -17.90
C GLU A 84 -12.42 1.11 -18.10
N ALA A 85 -11.60 0.31 -17.40
CA ALA A 85 -10.15 0.30 -17.60
C ALA A 85 -9.77 -0.34 -18.93
N LEU A 86 -10.50 -1.39 -19.37
CA LEU A 86 -10.32 -2.00 -20.69
C LEU A 86 -10.60 -1.00 -21.81
N VAL A 87 -11.73 -0.28 -21.75
CA VAL A 87 -12.12 0.71 -22.76
C VAL A 87 -11.09 1.84 -22.88
N ARG A 88 -10.46 2.24 -21.78
CA ARG A 88 -9.45 3.31 -21.79
C ARG A 88 -8.13 2.90 -22.44
N GLY A 89 -7.87 1.60 -22.68
CA GLY A 89 -6.62 1.15 -23.30
C GLY A 89 -5.36 1.44 -22.46
N GLU A 90 -5.51 1.91 -21.22
CA GLU A 90 -4.39 2.15 -20.30
C GLU A 90 -3.89 0.85 -19.65
N ALA A 91 -4.64 -0.25 -19.87
CA ALA A 91 -4.24 -1.60 -19.52
C ALA A 91 -3.17 -2.19 -20.44
N THR A 92 -2.77 -1.53 -21.54
CA THR A 92 -1.85 -2.06 -22.57
C THR A 92 -0.40 -1.61 -22.36
N GLY A 93 0.24 -2.11 -21.29
CA GLY A 93 1.70 -2.13 -21.16
C GLY A 93 2.32 -3.41 -21.77
N PRO A 94 3.63 -3.48 -22.02
CA PRO A 94 4.29 -4.72 -22.45
C PRO A 94 4.20 -5.78 -21.32
N GLY A 95 3.57 -6.94 -21.59
CA GLY A 95 3.39 -8.03 -20.61
C GLY A 95 1.96 -8.23 -20.09
N VAL A 96 0.95 -7.73 -20.81
CA VAL A 96 -0.46 -7.80 -20.42
C VAL A 96 -1.09 -9.09 -20.95
N ASP A 97 -1.32 -10.04 -20.06
CA ASP A 97 -2.33 -11.06 -20.26
C ASP A 97 -3.68 -10.36 -20.33
N SER A 98 -4.29 -10.35 -21.52
CA SER A 98 -5.53 -9.68 -21.85
C SER A 98 -6.63 -10.05 -20.86
N GLY A 99 -6.95 -9.15 -19.92
CA GLY A 99 -8.10 -9.31 -19.01
C GLY A 99 -7.79 -9.50 -17.52
N VAL A 100 -6.52 -9.60 -17.10
CA VAL A 100 -6.21 -9.85 -15.68
C VAL A 100 -5.92 -8.54 -14.93
N GLY A 101 -6.84 -8.15 -14.06
CA GLY A 101 -6.66 -7.08 -13.08
C GLY A 101 -6.06 -7.59 -11.77
N ILE A 102 -5.86 -6.66 -10.84
CA ILE A 102 -5.50 -6.98 -9.46
C ILE A 102 -6.41 -6.21 -8.50
N GLY A 103 -6.63 -6.82 -7.35
CA GLY A 103 -7.35 -6.23 -6.22
C GLY A 103 -6.57 -6.36 -4.92
N CYS A 104 -7.03 -5.66 -3.90
CA CYS A 104 -6.53 -5.83 -2.54
C CYS A 104 -7.61 -5.53 -1.50
N HIS A 105 -7.48 -6.17 -0.35
CA HIS A 105 -8.17 -5.83 0.89
C HIS A 105 -7.09 -5.69 1.96
N GLN A 106 -6.73 -4.47 2.31
CA GLN A 106 -5.65 -4.19 3.24
C GLN A 106 -6.15 -3.38 4.42
N VAL A 107 -5.91 -3.88 5.63
CA VAL A 107 -6.12 -3.11 6.85
C VAL A 107 -4.97 -2.11 7.01
N LEU A 108 -5.32 -0.86 7.30
CA LEU A 108 -4.40 0.24 7.50
C LEU A 108 -4.69 0.90 8.84
N THR A 109 -3.64 1.40 9.48
CA THR A 109 -3.74 2.25 10.67
C THR A 109 -3.14 3.62 10.35
N GLY A 110 -3.82 4.67 10.78
CA GLY A 110 -3.35 6.04 10.62
C GLY A 110 -4.32 6.99 11.30
N THR A 111 -4.04 8.28 11.22
CA THR A 111 -5.01 9.30 11.63
C THR A 111 -6.16 9.37 10.63
N GLU A 112 -7.31 9.89 11.06
CA GLU A 112 -8.47 10.10 10.18
C GLU A 112 -8.11 10.96 8.96
N ALA A 113 -7.30 12.01 9.17
CA ALA A 113 -6.85 12.90 8.10
C ALA A 113 -5.97 12.19 7.05
N GLU A 114 -5.09 11.29 7.48
CA GLU A 114 -4.23 10.52 6.58
C GLU A 114 -5.01 9.50 5.75
N LEU A 115 -5.93 8.78 6.39
CA LEU A 115 -6.80 7.82 5.71
C LEU A 115 -7.78 8.52 4.75
N ALA A 116 -8.28 9.71 5.08
CA ALA A 116 -9.08 10.54 4.18
C ALA A 116 -8.26 11.08 2.99
N ALA A 117 -7.01 11.49 3.24
CA ALA A 117 -6.09 11.89 2.17
C ALA A 117 -5.80 10.71 1.23
N LEU A 118 -5.61 9.51 1.78
CA LEU A 118 -5.44 8.30 0.98
C LEU A 118 -6.70 7.98 0.18
N GLU A 119 -7.89 8.08 0.78
CA GLU A 119 -9.17 7.90 0.09
C GLU A 119 -9.28 8.81 -1.13
N SER A 120 -8.99 10.10 -0.96
CA SER A 120 -9.00 11.08 -2.05
C SER A 120 -8.02 10.71 -3.17
N ALA A 121 -6.79 10.32 -2.82
CA ALA A 121 -5.76 9.95 -3.78
C ALA A 121 -6.12 8.68 -4.57
N VAL A 122 -6.63 7.64 -3.92
CA VAL A 122 -7.00 6.39 -4.60
C VAL A 122 -8.29 6.55 -5.40
N CYS A 123 -9.25 7.36 -4.95
CA CYS A 123 -10.45 7.71 -5.70
C CYS A 123 -10.11 8.47 -6.98
N TYR A 124 -9.14 9.39 -6.92
CA TYR A 124 -8.64 10.08 -8.12
C TYR A 124 -8.04 9.10 -9.14
N LEU A 125 -7.19 8.17 -8.68
CA LEU A 125 -6.62 7.13 -9.56
C LEU A 125 -7.71 6.23 -10.14
N ALA A 126 -8.65 5.77 -9.31
CA ALA A 126 -9.79 4.95 -9.71
C ALA A 126 -10.63 5.62 -10.82
N GLN A 127 -10.99 6.89 -10.65
CA GLN A 127 -11.75 7.65 -11.64
C GLN A 127 -10.97 7.87 -12.94
N ARG A 128 -9.67 8.19 -12.82
CA ARG A 128 -8.80 8.46 -13.96
C ARG A 128 -8.62 7.21 -14.84
N TYR A 129 -8.29 6.09 -14.21
CA TYR A 129 -7.92 4.85 -14.88
C TYR A 129 -9.07 3.84 -15.01
N GLY A 130 -10.25 4.16 -14.46
CA GLY A 130 -11.47 3.38 -14.62
C GLY A 130 -11.50 2.09 -13.80
N PHE A 131 -10.97 2.08 -12.57
CA PHE A 131 -11.10 0.94 -11.63
C PHE A 131 -11.83 1.37 -10.36
N SER A 132 -12.03 0.46 -9.40
CA SER A 132 -12.67 0.78 -8.12
C SER A 132 -11.65 0.83 -6.98
N ALA A 133 -11.66 1.91 -6.21
CA ALA A 133 -10.86 2.04 -5.00
C ALA A 133 -11.61 2.84 -3.92
N THR A 134 -11.58 2.37 -2.68
CA THR A 134 -12.15 3.07 -1.53
C THR A 134 -11.33 2.80 -0.27
N VAL A 135 -11.38 3.72 0.69
CA VAL A 135 -10.92 3.51 2.06
C VAL A 135 -12.12 3.67 2.98
N ARG A 136 -12.40 2.68 3.82
CA ARG A 136 -13.52 2.73 4.78
C ARG A 136 -12.99 2.70 6.19
N PHE A 137 -13.41 3.66 7.00
CA PHE A 137 -13.07 3.77 8.42
C PHE A 137 -14.01 2.91 9.27
N SER A 138 -13.49 2.36 10.36
CA SER A 138 -14.24 1.64 11.39
C SER A 138 -14.32 2.46 12.67
#